data_AF-A0A810QBL3-F1
#
_entry.id   AF-A0A810QBL3-F1
#
_cell.length_a   1.000
_cell.length_b   1.000
_cell.length_c   1.000
_cell.angle_alpha   90.00
_cell.angle_beta   90.00
_cell.angle_gamma   90.00
#
_symmetry.space_group_name_H-M   'P 1'
#
loop_
_entity.id
_entity.type
_entity.pdbx_description
1 polymer ?
#
loop_
_entity_poly.entity_id
_entity_poly.type
_entity_poly.pdbx_seq_one_letter_code
_entity_poly.pdbx_strand_id
1 'polypeptide(L)'
;MGTAYIVRKRARFVSINGPVNLRYGTPVDAVDGFLVHNGRPLCAVTSESAHRYFARNDDGNGKARGALIGAITAKLERKDAGHQMRWDLLWSDPEAQKLRHPDHADFWLWGHAFFEADMADLEHVAGLIGARR
;
A
#
# COMPACT_ATOMS: atom_id res chain seq x y z
N MET A 1 -19.64 6.87 9.31
CA MET A 1 -19.40 5.76 8.35
C MET A 1 -17.91 5.70 8.14
N GLY A 2 -17.30 4.52 8.31
CA GLY A 2 -15.85 4.34 8.16
C GLY A 2 -15.41 4.37 6.70
N THR A 3 -14.12 4.57 6.45
CA THR A 3 -13.52 4.41 5.11
C THR A 3 -13.46 2.92 4.77
N ALA A 4 -13.90 2.52 3.58
CA ALA A 4 -13.86 1.12 3.17
C ALA A 4 -12.45 0.70 2.76
N TYR A 5 -12.04 -0.51 3.15
CA TYR A 5 -10.79 -1.16 2.78
C TYR A 5 -11.06 -2.58 2.28
N ILE A 6 -10.06 -3.16 1.62
CA ILE A 6 -10.08 -4.55 1.17
C ILE A 6 -8.76 -5.24 1.43
N VAL A 7 -8.80 -6.53 1.74
CA VAL A 7 -7.60 -7.36 1.84
C VAL A 7 -6.97 -7.53 0.45
N ARG A 8 -5.79 -6.91 0.22
CA ARG A 8 -5.03 -6.97 -1.04
C ARG A 8 -4.06 -8.15 -1.13
N LYS A 9 -3.75 -8.79 0.00
CA LYS A 9 -2.92 -10.00 0.11
C LYS A 9 -3.43 -10.79 1.30
N ARG A 10 -3.49 -12.12 1.23
CA ARG A 10 -3.98 -12.97 2.32
C ARG A 10 -3.40 -12.51 3.66
N ALA A 11 -4.26 -12.03 4.55
CA ALA A 11 -3.85 -11.35 5.77
C ALA A 11 -3.66 -12.37 6.88
N ARG A 12 -2.39 -12.66 7.19
CA ARG A 12 -1.98 -13.57 8.26
C ARG A 12 -1.01 -12.84 9.17
N PHE A 13 -1.50 -12.36 10.30
CA PHE A 13 -0.71 -11.65 11.30
C PHE A 13 -1.38 -11.75 12.68
N VAL A 14 -0.71 -11.26 13.71
CA VAL A 14 -1.29 -11.12 15.05
C VAL A 14 -1.89 -9.72 15.17
N SER A 15 -3.22 -9.66 15.24
CA SER A 15 -3.95 -8.42 15.47
C SER A 15 -3.97 -8.04 16.95
N ILE A 16 -4.51 -6.86 17.26
CA ILE A 16 -4.78 -6.42 18.64
C ILE A 16 -5.66 -7.44 19.40
N ASN A 17 -6.54 -8.15 18.68
CA ASN A 17 -7.45 -9.16 19.22
C ASN A 17 -7.00 -10.62 18.93
N GLY A 18 -5.72 -10.83 18.65
CA GLY A 18 -5.14 -12.16 18.41
C GLY A 18 -4.95 -12.53 16.93
N PRO A 19 -4.65 -13.79 16.61
CA PRO A 19 -4.30 -14.21 15.26
C PRO A 19 -5.42 -14.01 14.24
N VAL A 20 -5.08 -13.52 13.05
CA VAL A 20 -6.04 -13.32 11.95
C VAL A 20 -5.62 -14.08 10.69
N ASN A 21 -6.61 -14.49 9.90
CA ASN A 21 -6.41 -15.20 8.65
C ASN A 21 -7.51 -14.83 7.64
N LEU A 22 -7.44 -13.62 7.10
CA LEU A 22 -8.44 -13.10 6.16
C LEU A 22 -8.07 -13.44 4.71
N ARG A 23 -9.08 -13.79 3.91
CA ARG A 23 -8.89 -14.12 2.49
C ARG A 23 -8.66 -12.84 1.68
N TYR A 24 -8.01 -12.99 0.54
CA TYR A 24 -7.94 -11.91 -0.45
C TYR A 24 -9.36 -11.46 -0.81
N GLY A 25 -9.57 -10.14 -0.93
CA GLY A 25 -10.86 -9.56 -1.28
C GLY A 25 -11.83 -9.40 -0.11
N THR A 26 -11.48 -9.82 1.12
CA THR A 26 -12.34 -9.61 2.29
C THR A 26 -12.48 -8.10 2.57
N PRO A 27 -13.71 -7.57 2.68
CA PRO A 27 -13.93 -6.17 3.06
C PRO A 27 -13.65 -5.93 4.54
N VAL A 28 -13.13 -4.75 4.84
CA VAL A 28 -12.76 -4.28 6.18
C VAL A 28 -13.06 -2.78 6.24
N ASP A 29 -13.45 -2.28 7.41
CA ASP A 29 -13.77 -0.86 7.60
C ASP A 29 -12.70 -0.18 8.43
N ALA A 30 -12.38 1.07 8.13
CA ALA A 30 -11.61 1.92 9.03
C ALA A 30 -12.56 2.68 9.97
N VAL A 31 -12.45 2.40 11.28
CA VAL A 31 -13.25 3.04 12.34
C VAL A 31 -12.29 3.54 13.40
N ASP A 32 -12.37 4.84 13.72
CA ASP A 32 -11.57 5.50 14.76
C ASP A 32 -10.05 5.22 14.67
N GLY A 33 -9.52 5.20 13.43
CA GLY A 33 -8.09 4.96 13.17
C GLY A 33 -7.67 3.49 13.15
N PHE A 34 -8.59 2.55 13.28
CA PHE A 34 -8.33 1.10 13.21
C PHE A 34 -9.03 0.45 12.03
N LEU A 35 -8.37 -0.52 11.40
CA LEU A 35 -9.02 -1.47 10.52
C LEU A 35 -9.82 -2.47 11.36
N VAL A 36 -11.10 -2.64 11.06
CA VAL A 36 -12.07 -3.42 11.82
C VAL A 36 -12.75 -4.44 10.91
N HIS A 37 -12.79 -5.71 11.34
CA HIS A 37 -13.53 -6.75 10.64
C HIS A 37 -14.50 -7.44 11.60
N ASN A 38 -15.78 -7.49 11.25
CA ASN A 38 -16.86 -8.04 12.10
C ASN A 38 -16.88 -7.44 13.52
N GLY A 39 -16.71 -6.12 13.62
CA GLY A 39 -16.69 -5.40 14.90
C GLY A 39 -15.44 -5.60 15.75
N ARG A 40 -14.41 -6.30 15.23
CA ARG A 40 -13.15 -6.53 15.94
C ARG A 40 -12.00 -5.72 15.32
N PRO A 41 -11.39 -4.79 16.07
CA PRO A 41 -10.18 -4.09 15.62
C PRO A 41 -9.04 -5.05 15.29
N LEU A 42 -8.38 -4.81 14.17
CA LEU A 42 -7.28 -5.62 13.66
C LEU A 42 -5.93 -4.93 13.95
N CYS A 43 -5.75 -3.73 13.41
CA CYS A 43 -4.55 -2.91 13.57
C CYS A 43 -4.87 -1.45 13.25
N ALA A 44 -3.99 -0.52 13.63
CA ALA A 44 -4.11 0.89 13.22
C ALA A 44 -3.97 1.02 11.69
N VAL A 45 -4.69 1.95 11.08
CA VAL A 45 -4.69 2.19 9.62
C VAL A 45 -3.31 2.59 9.07
N THR A 46 -2.47 3.19 9.90
CA THR A 46 -1.10 3.61 9.57
C THR A 46 -0.04 2.54 9.85
N SER A 47 -0.43 1.37 10.37
CA SER A 47 0.52 0.32 10.76
C SER A 47 1.12 -0.40 9.55
N GLU A 48 2.30 -0.99 9.74
CA GLU A 48 2.92 -1.87 8.74
C GLU A 48 1.98 -3.01 8.31
N SER A 49 1.19 -3.56 9.25
CA SER A 49 0.20 -4.60 8.93
C SER A 49 -0.91 -4.07 8.03
N ALA A 50 -1.36 -2.84 8.24
CA ALA A 50 -2.34 -2.19 7.36
C ALA A 50 -1.77 -2.06 5.95
N HIS A 51 -0.60 -1.43 5.81
CA HIS A 51 0.10 -1.23 4.54
C HIS A 51 0.39 -2.54 3.79
N ARG A 52 0.77 -3.59 4.52
CA ARG A 52 1.12 -4.89 3.94
C ARG A 52 -0.08 -5.66 3.40
N TYR A 53 -1.22 -5.64 4.09
CA TYR A 53 -2.32 -6.57 3.81
C TYR A 53 -3.58 -5.92 3.25
N PHE A 54 -3.76 -4.61 3.41
CA PHE A 54 -4.99 -3.92 3.04
C PHE A 54 -4.74 -2.82 2.02
N ALA A 55 -5.80 -2.41 1.32
CA ALA A 55 -5.81 -1.28 0.40
C ALA A 55 -7.12 -0.51 0.57
N ARG A 56 -7.05 0.83 0.49
CA ARG A 56 -8.23 1.69 0.48
C ARG A 56 -9.18 1.32 -0.67
N ASN A 57 -10.47 1.28 -0.40
CA ASN A 57 -11.53 0.82 -1.30
C ASN A 57 -12.81 1.66 -1.19
N ASP A 58 -12.71 2.90 -0.73
CA ASP A 58 -13.82 3.85 -0.67
C ASP A 58 -14.36 4.23 -2.07
N ASP A 59 -13.48 4.20 -3.08
CA ASP A 59 -13.80 4.40 -4.49
C ASP A 59 -14.07 3.11 -5.28
N GLY A 60 -14.09 1.95 -4.61
CA GLY A 60 -14.27 0.64 -5.25
C GLY A 60 -13.05 0.08 -5.98
N ASN A 61 -11.90 0.77 -5.98
CA ASN A 61 -10.69 0.36 -6.71
C ASN A 61 -9.69 -0.46 -5.88
N GLY A 62 -10.03 -0.88 -4.66
CA GLY A 62 -9.07 -1.46 -3.73
C GLY A 62 -8.34 -2.70 -4.24
N LYS A 63 -8.96 -3.51 -5.11
CA LYS A 63 -8.28 -4.63 -5.77
C LYS A 63 -7.20 -4.16 -6.75
N ALA A 64 -7.55 -3.19 -7.61
CA ALA A 64 -6.62 -2.62 -8.59
C ALA A 64 -5.50 -1.82 -7.90
N ARG A 65 -5.84 -1.06 -6.86
CA ARG A 65 -4.91 -0.35 -5.98
C ARG A 65 -3.91 -1.32 -5.36
N GLY A 66 -4.43 -2.37 -4.74
CA GLY A 66 -3.61 -3.39 -4.11
C GLY A 66 -2.67 -4.13 -5.07
N ALA A 67 -3.11 -4.36 -6.31
CA ALA A 67 -2.29 -4.93 -7.38
C ALA A 67 -1.16 -3.99 -7.81
N LEU A 68 -1.45 -2.69 -8.01
CA LEU A 68 -0.43 -1.70 -8.35
C LEU A 68 0.62 -1.54 -7.25
N ILE A 69 0.19 -1.43 -5.99
CA ILE A 69 1.10 -1.39 -4.83
C ILE A 69 2.04 -2.59 -4.88
N GLY A 70 1.50 -3.80 -5.07
CA GLY A 70 2.30 -5.02 -5.18
C GLY A 70 3.27 -5.02 -6.38
N ALA A 71 2.81 -4.59 -7.56
CA ALA A 71 3.61 -4.54 -8.76
C ALA A 71 4.76 -3.52 -8.66
N ILE A 72 4.49 -2.33 -8.11
CA ILE A 72 5.49 -1.28 -7.88
C ILE A 72 6.57 -1.80 -6.93
N THR A 73 6.16 -2.34 -5.77
CA THR A 73 7.11 -2.89 -4.78
C THR A 73 7.97 -4.00 -5.39
N ALA A 74 7.36 -4.99 -6.05
CA ALA A 74 8.09 -6.10 -6.67
C ALA A 74 9.05 -5.64 -7.79
N LYS A 75 8.65 -4.64 -8.57
CA LYS A 75 9.48 -4.09 -9.65
C LYS A 75 10.73 -3.39 -9.11
N LEU A 76 10.60 -2.63 -8.02
CA LEU A 76 11.72 -1.94 -7.37
C LEU A 76 12.67 -2.93 -6.66
N GLU A 77 12.14 -3.96 -6.02
CA GLU A 77 12.94 -4.98 -5.33
C GLU A 77 13.77 -5.86 -6.27
N ARG A 78 13.38 -5.94 -7.56
CA ARG A 78 14.08 -6.78 -8.55
C ARG A 78 15.53 -6.31 -8.73
N LYS A 79 16.49 -7.20 -8.45
CA LYS A 79 17.95 -6.94 -8.58
C LYS A 79 18.44 -7.33 -9.97
N ASP A 80 18.21 -6.46 -10.95
CA ASP A 80 18.68 -6.61 -12.33
C ASP A 80 19.53 -5.40 -12.76
N ALA A 81 20.03 -5.40 -14.00
CA ALA A 81 20.83 -4.29 -14.54
C ALA A 81 20.10 -2.93 -14.51
N GLY A 82 18.77 -2.90 -14.46
CA GLY A 82 17.96 -1.69 -14.38
C GLY A 82 17.56 -1.31 -12.95
N HIS A 83 18.08 -1.97 -11.91
CA HIS A 83 17.69 -1.73 -10.52
C HIS A 83 17.91 -0.27 -10.12
N GLN A 84 19.12 0.24 -10.28
CA GLN A 84 19.46 1.62 -9.91
C GLN A 84 18.65 2.63 -10.71
N MET A 85 18.55 2.43 -12.04
CA MET A 85 17.78 3.31 -12.93
C MET A 85 16.33 3.49 -12.48
N ARG A 86 15.66 2.43 -11.99
CA ARG A 86 14.28 2.54 -11.49
C ARG A 86 14.19 3.40 -10.23
N TRP A 87 15.16 3.30 -9.34
CA TRP A 87 15.24 4.16 -8.17
C TRP A 87 15.55 5.61 -8.56
N ASP A 88 16.49 5.83 -9.49
CA ASP A 88 16.87 7.18 -9.93
C ASP A 88 15.68 7.93 -10.56
N LEU A 89 14.85 7.22 -11.34
CA LEU A 89 13.61 7.77 -11.89
C LEU A 89 12.66 8.21 -10.78
N LEU A 90 12.47 7.36 -9.77
CA LEU A 90 11.59 7.63 -8.64
C LEU A 90 12.08 8.81 -7.79
N TRP A 91 13.40 8.91 -7.59
CA TRP A 91 14.04 10.02 -6.88
C TRP A 91 13.89 11.35 -7.62
N SER A 92 13.92 11.33 -8.95
CA SER A 92 13.86 12.53 -9.79
C SER A 92 12.44 13.05 -10.02
N ASP A 93 11.42 12.24 -9.74
CA ASP A 93 10.02 12.58 -10.02
C ASP A 93 9.34 13.28 -8.82
N PRO A 94 8.86 14.54 -8.98
CA PRO A 94 8.25 15.29 -7.89
C PRO A 94 6.95 14.66 -7.36
N GLU A 95 6.18 13.96 -8.20
CA GLU A 95 4.94 13.33 -7.77
C GLU A 95 5.22 12.07 -6.94
N ALA A 96 6.20 11.27 -7.34
CA ALA A 96 6.68 10.13 -6.56
C ALA A 96 7.25 10.57 -5.21
N GLN A 97 7.95 11.70 -5.14
CA GLN A 97 8.49 12.25 -3.88
C GLN A 97 7.39 12.53 -2.84
N LYS A 98 6.17 12.91 -3.25
CA LYS A 98 5.04 13.13 -2.34
C LYS A 98 4.59 11.84 -1.62
N LEU A 99 4.91 10.68 -2.19
CA LEU A 99 4.55 9.37 -1.66
C LEU A 99 5.62 8.79 -0.71
N ARG A 100 6.79 9.45 -0.62
CA ARG A 100 7.88 9.05 0.27
C ARG A 100 7.58 9.42 1.71
N HIS A 101 8.18 8.69 2.65
CA HIS A 101 8.17 9.06 4.06
C HIS A 101 8.96 10.36 4.26
N PRO A 102 8.38 11.40 4.91
CA PRO A 102 9.00 12.73 4.99
C PRO A 102 10.28 12.75 5.83
N ASP A 103 10.34 11.94 6.90
CA ASP A 103 11.45 12.00 7.87
C ASP A 103 12.73 11.26 7.45
N HIS A 104 12.76 10.65 6.27
CA HIS A 104 13.90 9.83 5.82
C HIS A 104 14.48 10.39 4.53
N ALA A 105 15.31 11.42 4.64
CA ALA A 105 15.91 12.13 3.51
C ALA A 105 16.93 11.26 2.72
N ASP A 106 17.69 10.41 3.41
CA ASP A 106 18.88 9.75 2.87
C ASP A 106 18.61 8.41 2.16
N PHE A 107 17.41 7.84 2.34
CA PHE A 107 17.01 6.59 1.71
C PHE A 107 15.51 6.57 1.44
N TRP A 108 15.09 5.77 0.45
CA TRP A 108 13.69 5.72 0.07
C TRP A 108 12.90 4.79 1.00
N LEU A 109 11.89 5.36 1.67
CA LEU A 109 10.84 4.60 2.32
C LEU A 109 9.48 5.07 1.82
N TRP A 110 8.59 4.12 1.54
CA TRP A 110 7.20 4.44 1.23
C TRP A 110 6.52 5.00 2.48
N GLY A 111 5.95 6.20 2.36
CA GLY A 111 5.14 6.80 3.41
C GLY A 111 3.72 6.24 3.40
N HIS A 112 2.92 6.61 4.40
CA HIS A 112 1.49 6.28 4.42
C HIS A 112 0.77 6.78 3.14
N ALA A 113 1.20 7.92 2.61
CA ALA A 113 0.70 8.50 1.36
C ALA A 113 0.75 7.51 0.19
N PHE A 114 1.77 6.67 0.06
CA PHE A 114 1.84 5.66 -1.00
C PHE A 114 0.71 4.61 -0.90
N PHE A 115 0.39 4.16 0.32
CA PHE A 115 -0.62 3.12 0.53
C PHE A 115 -2.06 3.66 0.44
N GLU A 116 -2.22 4.96 0.62
CA GLU A 116 -3.48 5.70 0.48
C GLU A 116 -3.57 6.49 -0.83
N ALA A 117 -2.56 6.40 -1.71
CA ALA A 117 -2.47 7.15 -2.95
C ALA A 117 -3.65 6.84 -3.87
N ASP A 118 -4.10 7.82 -4.65
CA ASP A 118 -5.14 7.59 -5.65
C ASP A 118 -4.65 6.70 -6.79
N MET A 119 -5.58 6.16 -7.59
CA MET A 119 -5.23 5.28 -8.70
C MET A 119 -4.32 5.98 -9.71
N ALA A 120 -4.56 7.27 -9.98
CA ALA A 120 -3.74 8.07 -10.90
C ALA A 120 -2.28 8.18 -10.44
N ASP A 121 -2.04 8.41 -9.14
CA ASP A 121 -0.68 8.51 -8.58
C ASP A 121 0.06 7.17 -8.66
N LEU A 122 -0.63 6.07 -8.35
CA LEU A 122 -0.05 4.73 -8.46
C LEU A 122 0.22 4.35 -9.93
N GLU A 123 -0.64 4.75 -10.86
CA GLU A 123 -0.44 4.53 -12.29
C GLU A 123 0.72 5.36 -12.84
N HIS A 124 0.88 6.60 -12.37
CA HIS A 124 2.03 7.45 -12.69
C HIS A 124 3.34 6.78 -12.26
N VAL A 125 3.44 6.38 -10.98
CA VAL A 125 4.63 5.68 -10.46
C VAL A 125 4.88 4.37 -11.20
N ALA A 126 3.83 3.59 -11.46
CA ALA A 126 3.96 2.34 -12.19
C ALA A 126 4.47 2.57 -13.62
N GLY A 127 3.95 3.58 -14.31
CA GLY A 127 4.40 4.01 -15.64
C GLY A 127 5.86 4.44 -15.64
N LEU A 128 6.25 5.26 -14.65
CA LEU A 128 7.61 5.76 -14.49
C LEU A 128 8.65 4.63 -14.42
N ILE A 129 8.40 3.59 -13.62
CA ILE A 129 9.35 2.48 -13.43
C ILE A 129 9.09 1.27 -14.32
N GLY A 130 8.09 1.33 -15.20
CA GLY A 130 7.66 0.23 -16.05
C GLY A 130 7.17 -0.99 -15.27
N ALA A 131 6.41 -0.77 -14.19
CA ALA A 131 5.62 -1.78 -13.51
C ALA A 131 4.26 -1.91 -14.22
N ARG A 132 3.79 -3.15 -14.46
CA ARG A 132 2.45 -3.43 -15.00
C ARG A 132 1.68 -4.29 -13.99
N ARG A 133 0.35 -4.12 -13.96
CA ARG A 133 -0.56 -4.95 -13.15
C ARG A 133 -0.47 -6.43 -13.55
#